data_AF-A0A524FJ17-F1
#
_entry.id   AF-A0A524FJ17-F1
#
_cell.length_a   1.000
_cell.length_b   1.000
_cell.length_c   1.000
_cell.angle_alpha   90.00
_cell.angle_beta   90.00
_cell.angle_gamma   90.00
#
_symmetry.space_group_name_H-M   'P 1'
#
loop_
_entity.id
_entity.type
_entity.pdbx_description
1 polymer ?
#
loop_
_entity_poly.entity_id
_entity_poly.type
_entity_poly.pdbx_seq_one_letter_code
_entity_poly.pdbx_strand_id
1 'polypeptide(L)'
;MVVAFVNGLSPFLGGLISLIPFFFQAVAGFLTFFTSFIIILILIILLGIFLGLISKESIIKNIIQMLLAFGLTIGLSILILGF
;
A
#
# COMPACT_ATOMS: atom_id res chain seq x y z
N MET A 1 -13.79 -19.48 -9.06
CA MET A 1 -12.43 -19.35 -9.66
C MET A 1 -12.02 -17.89 -9.84
N VAL A 2 -12.84 -17.06 -10.50
CA VAL A 2 -12.55 -15.63 -10.75
C VAL A 2 -12.24 -14.83 -9.48
N VAL A 3 -13.04 -14.97 -8.41
CA VAL A 3 -12.85 -14.21 -7.15
C VAL A 3 -11.49 -14.52 -6.49
N ALA A 4 -11.08 -15.79 -6.46
CA ALA A 4 -9.78 -16.16 -5.90
C ALA A 4 -8.61 -15.59 -6.71
N PHE A 5 -8.73 -15.56 -8.04
CA PHE A 5 -7.74 -14.94 -8.90
C PHE A 5 -7.65 -13.43 -8.67
N VAL A 6 -8.78 -12.73 -8.61
CA VAL A 6 -8.82 -11.29 -8.32
C VAL A 6 -8.24 -10.98 -6.94
N ASN A 7 -8.60 -11.75 -5.93
CA ASN A 7 -8.11 -11.58 -4.56
C ASN A 7 -6.61 -11.87 -4.41
N GLY A 8 -6.03 -12.74 -5.25
CA GLY A 8 -4.59 -12.97 -5.29
C GLY A 8 -3.84 -11.93 -6.12
N LEU A 9 -4.38 -11.57 -7.28
CA LEU A 9 -3.72 -10.64 -8.21
C LEU A 9 -3.72 -9.20 -7.69
N SER A 10 -4.78 -8.76 -7.02
CA SER A 10 -4.88 -7.40 -6.48
C SER A 10 -3.74 -7.04 -5.50
N PRO A 11 -3.48 -7.81 -4.42
CA PRO A 11 -2.37 -7.51 -3.51
C PRO A 11 -1.00 -7.70 -4.18
N PHE A 12 -0.88 -8.65 -5.12
CA PHE A 12 0.36 -8.83 -5.89
C PHE A 12 0.70 -7.58 -6.71
N LEU A 13 -0.26 -7.06 -7.49
CA LEU A 13 -0.06 -5.84 -8.28
C LEU A 13 0.17 -4.62 -7.38
N GLY A 14 -0.56 -4.52 -6.27
CA GLY A 14 -0.36 -3.43 -5.29
C GLY A 14 1.07 -3.41 -4.73
N GLY A 15 1.62 -4.58 -4.35
CA GLY A 15 3.00 -4.70 -3.90
C GLY A 15 4.03 -4.53 -5.01
N LEU A 16 3.73 -4.94 -6.24
CA LEU A 16 4.63 -4.74 -7.38
C LEU A 16 4.81 -3.25 -7.70
N ILE A 17 3.73 -2.46 -7.62
CA ILE A 17 3.77 -1.02 -7.91
C ILE A 17 4.69 -0.28 -6.93
N SER A 18 4.70 -0.64 -5.64
CA SER A 18 5.59 -0.01 -4.66
C SER A 18 7.07 -0.37 -4.86
N LEU A 19 7.35 -1.49 -5.53
CA LEU A 19 8.70 -1.93 -5.88
C LEU A 19 9.23 -1.30 -7.17
N ILE A 20 8.39 -0.64 -7.97
CA ILE A 20 8.77 -0.01 -9.24
C ILE A 20 10.07 0.80 -9.15
N PRO A 21 10.27 1.71 -8.17
CA PRO A 21 11.48 2.52 -8.12
C PRO A 21 12.76 1.70 -7.95
N PHE A 22 12.67 0.53 -7.32
CA PHE A 22 13.80 -0.36 -7.10
C PHE A 22 14.21 -1.14 -8.36
N PHE A 23 13.33 -1.33 -9.34
CA PHE A 23 13.69 -1.98 -10.61
C PHE A 23 14.60 -1.13 -11.51
N PHE A 24 14.58 0.20 -11.34
CA PHE A 24 15.32 1.14 -12.19
C PHE A 24 16.64 1.62 -11.56
N GLN A 25 16.96 1.19 -10.34
CA GLN A 25 18.14 1.61 -9.59
C GLN A 25 18.96 0.39 -9.19
N ALA A 26 20.23 0.33 -9.62
CA ALA A 26 21.14 -0.77 -9.28
C ALA A 26 21.53 -0.78 -7.80
N VAL A 27 21.51 0.38 -7.14
CA VAL A 27 21.77 0.52 -5.70
C VAL A 27 20.57 1.24 -5.06
N ALA A 28 19.95 0.57 -4.09
CA ALA A 28 18.87 1.14 -3.30
C ALA A 28 19.43 2.26 -2.39
N GLY A 29 19.22 3.51 -2.78
CA GLY A 29 19.56 4.68 -1.99
C GLY A 29 18.35 5.26 -1.23
N PHE A 30 18.62 6.23 -0.36
CA PHE A 30 17.58 6.96 0.39
C PHE A 30 16.50 7.59 -0.51
N LEU A 31 16.88 8.08 -1.70
CA LEU A 31 15.93 8.66 -2.66
C LEU A 31 14.95 7.61 -3.23
N THR A 32 15.44 6.41 -3.53
CA THR A 32 14.61 5.30 -4.02
C THR A 32 13.63 4.81 -2.95
N PHE A 33 14.07 4.83 -1.68
CA PHE A 33 13.19 4.54 -0.55
C PHE A 33 12.08 5.58 -0.41
N PHE A 34 12.42 6.87 -0.44
CA PHE A 34 11.44 7.96 -0.27
C PHE A 34 10.42 8.00 -1.41
N THR A 35 10.86 7.77 -2.65
CA THR A 35 9.97 7.67 -3.82
C THR A 35 9.01 6.48 -3.71
N SER A 36 9.49 5.32 -3.28
CA SER A 36 8.64 4.15 -3.03
C SER A 36 7.63 4.40 -1.92
N PHE A 37 8.03 5.10 -0.86
CA PHE A 37 7.14 5.49 0.24
C PHE A 37 6.02 6.43 -0.22
N ILE A 38 6.34 7.41 -1.07
CA ILE A 38 5.34 8.30 -1.69
C ILE A 38 4.35 7.50 -2.54
N ILE A 39 4.83 6.54 -3.35
CA ILE A 39 3.97 5.68 -4.17
C ILE A 39 3.01 4.87 -3.29
N ILE A 40 3.50 4.30 -2.20
CA ILE A 40 2.67 3.56 -1.25
C ILE A 40 1.59 4.46 -0.64
N LEU A 41 1.94 5.68 -0.21
CA LEU A 41 0.96 6.63 0.35
C LEU A 41 -0.12 7.00 -0.67
N ILE A 42 0.27 7.28 -1.92
CA ILE A 42 -0.68 7.57 -3.00
C ILE A 42 -1.61 6.37 -3.22
N LEU A 43 -1.08 5.15 -3.29
CA LEU A 43 -1.87 3.93 -3.46
C LEU A 43 -2.87 3.71 -2.33
N ILE A 44 -2.46 3.93 -1.07
CA ILE A 44 -3.34 3.78 0.10
C ILE A 44 -4.50 4.76 0.04
N ILE A 45 -4.24 6.03 -0.33
CA ILE A 45 -5.28 7.03 -0.48
C ILE A 45 -6.22 6.66 -1.61
N LEU A 46 -5.70 6.27 -2.79
CA LEU A 46 -6.52 5.83 -3.92
C LEU A 46 -7.40 4.62 -3.57
N LEU A 47 -6.83 3.61 -2.90
CA LEU A 47 -7.56 2.44 -2.45
C LEU A 47 -8.63 2.80 -1.40
N GLY A 48 -8.34 3.72 -0.48
CA GLY A 48 -9.32 4.24 0.48
C GLY A 48 -10.48 4.96 -0.20
N ILE A 49 -10.20 5.78 -1.23
CA ILE A 49 -11.21 6.42 -2.07
C ILE A 49 -12.06 5.39 -2.79
N PHE A 50 -11.41 4.44 -3.46
CA PHE A 50 -12.07 3.37 -4.21
C PHE A 50 -12.99 2.54 -3.32
N LEU A 51 -12.51 2.15 -2.14
CA LEU A 51 -13.30 1.42 -1.15
C LEU A 51 -14.50 2.24 -0.69
N GLY A 52 -14.31 3.54 -0.40
CA GLY A 52 -15.39 4.48 -0.05
C GLY A 52 -16.48 4.58 -1.11
N LEU A 53 -16.09 4.66 -2.38
CA LEU A 53 -17.01 4.70 -3.51
C LEU A 53 -17.82 3.40 -3.64
N ILE A 54 -17.18 2.24 -3.49
CA ILE A 54 -17.85 0.93 -3.63
C ILE A 54 -18.73 0.62 -2.43
N SER A 55 -18.28 0.92 -1.21
CA SER A 55 -19.03 0.63 0.01
C SER A 55 -20.20 1.58 0.24
N LYS A 56 -20.34 2.64 -0.58
CA LYS A 56 -21.31 3.74 -0.39
C LYS A 56 -21.23 4.35 1.02
N GLU A 57 -20.04 4.29 1.64
CA GLU A 57 -19.77 4.94 2.93
C GLU A 57 -19.00 6.25 2.73
N SER A 58 -18.73 6.95 3.83
CA SER A 58 -17.86 8.13 3.80
C SER A 58 -16.46 7.77 3.31
N ILE A 59 -16.07 8.33 2.16
CA ILE A 59 -14.74 8.19 1.57
C ILE A 59 -13.64 8.53 2.59
N ILE A 60 -13.83 9.62 3.35
CA ILE A 60 -12.85 10.10 4.33
C ILE A 60 -12.61 9.04 5.42
N LYS A 61 -13.67 8.38 5.89
CA LYS A 61 -13.57 7.31 6.89
C LYS A 61 -12.71 6.15 6.39
N ASN A 62 -12.92 5.73 5.14
CA ASN A 62 -12.15 4.63 4.55
C ASN A 62 -10.69 4.99 4.30
N ILE A 63 -10.39 6.23 3.89
CA ILE A 63 -9.01 6.72 3.78
C ILE A 63 -8.31 6.67 5.15
N ILE A 64 -8.97 7.16 6.21
CA ILE A 64 -8.41 7.13 7.57
C ILE A 64 -8.19 5.69 8.04
N GLN A 65 -9.15 4.80 7.84
CA GLN A 65 -9.00 3.37 8.20
C GLN A 65 -7.82 2.72 7.49
N MET A 66 -7.64 2.98 6.19
CA MET A 66 -6.54 2.46 5.40
C MET A 66 -5.18 3.02 5.85
N LEU A 67 -5.11 4.31 6.20
CA LEU A 67 -3.91 4.93 6.78
C LEU A 67 -3.57 4.35 8.15
N LEU A 68 -4.57 4.13 9.01
CA LEU A 68 -4.38 3.50 10.32
C LEU A 68 -3.90 2.05 10.18
N ALA A 69 -4.48 1.28 9.25
CA ALA A 69 -4.06 -0.09 8.97
C ALA A 69 -2.59 -0.15 8.50
N PHE A 70 -2.19 0.77 7.63
CA PHE A 70 -0.80 0.91 7.19
C PHE A 70 0.14 1.25 8.37
N GLY A 71 -0.21 2.24 9.18
CA GLY A 71 0.57 2.63 10.36
C GLY A 71 0.71 1.49 11.37
N LEU A 72 -0.37 0.77 11.65
CA LEU A 72 -0.36 -0.40 12.52
C LEU A 72 0.51 -1.52 11.96
N THR A 73 0.44 -1.78 10.66
CA THR A 73 1.23 -2.83 10.01
C THR A 73 2.72 -2.50 10.04
N ILE A 74 3.11 -1.25 9.81
CA ILE A 74 4.49 -0.79 9.98
C ILE A 74 4.93 -0.93 11.43
N GLY A 75 4.12 -0.46 12.38
CA GLY A 75 4.44 -0.56 13.81
C GLY A 75 4.65 -2.00 14.26
N LEU A 76 3.77 -2.91 13.83
CA LEU A 76 3.92 -4.35 14.07
C LEU A 76 5.14 -4.94 13.37
N SER A 77 5.41 -4.54 12.13
CA SER A 77 6.58 -5.03 11.38
C SER A 77 7.88 -4.63 12.07
N ILE A 78 7.99 -3.40 12.58
CA ILE A 78 9.15 -2.93 13.35
C ILE A 78 9.29 -3.75 14.64
N LEU A 79 8.18 -3.96 15.37
CA LEU A 79 8.18 -4.74 16.61
C LEU A 79 8.59 -6.20 16.40
N ILE A 80 8.16 -6.81 15.28
CA ILE A 80 8.49 -8.20 14.94
C ILE A 80 9.92 -8.34 14.42
N LEU A 81 10.36 -7.44 13.53
CA LEU A 81 11.68 -7.48 12.93
C LEU A 81 12.79 -7.02 13.89
N GLY A 82 12.44 -6.41 15.02
CA GLY A 82 13.36 -6.14 16.12
C GLY A 82 14.56 -5.29 15.70
N PHE A 83 14.31 -4.20 14.97
CA PHE A 83 15.27 -3.10 14.90
C PHE A 83 15.32 -2.37 16.25
#